data_AF-A0A2E1LH18-F1
#
_entry.id   AF-A0A2E1LH18-F1
#
_cell.length_a   1.000
_cell.length_b   1.000
_cell.length_c   1.000
_cell.angle_alpha   90.00
_cell.angle_beta   90.00
_cell.angle_gamma   90.00
#
_symmetry.space_group_name_H-M   'P 1'
#
loop_
_entity.id
_entity.type
_entity.pdbx_description
1 polymer ?
#
loop_
_entity_poly.entity_id
_entity_poly.type
_entity_poly.pdbx_seq_one_letter_code
_entity_poly.pdbx_strand_id
1 'polypeptide(L)'
;MKKALFAGLCALALMGCEASDEPDAQPPSSASAPMAFSAQPTTPTGALSSASAVQRVAGVPVTLLVSSPQTTSQGAILGETELAQLLIGNSIKQVDDQYWAYFGANGQLGGLLVNLTERGSYSLAGGQVCKSWPTWAAGTRLCYRVLNLGDARYRFSGIGVDSFDVVISRGNPQAL
;
A
#
# COMPACT_ATOMS: atom_id res chain seq x y z
N MET A 1 14.26 -51.11 2.27
CA MET A 1 13.74 -51.87 1.11
C MET A 1 12.88 -50.94 0.25
N LYS A 2 13.02 -51.06 -1.08
CA LYS A 2 12.23 -50.48 -2.18
C LYS A 2 12.26 -48.96 -2.43
N LYS A 3 13.04 -48.63 -3.47
CA LYS A 3 13.01 -47.44 -4.33
C LYS A 3 11.70 -47.37 -5.13
N ALA A 4 11.27 -46.17 -5.49
CA ALA A 4 10.64 -45.89 -6.78
C ALA A 4 10.96 -44.45 -7.22
N LEU A 5 11.68 -44.36 -8.34
CA LEU A 5 11.89 -43.18 -9.16
C LEU A 5 10.64 -42.97 -10.02
N PHE A 6 10.22 -41.72 -10.25
CA PHE A 6 9.66 -41.35 -11.55
C PHE A 6 10.07 -39.93 -11.91
N ALA A 7 10.74 -39.85 -13.06
CA ALA A 7 11.14 -38.65 -13.76
C ALA A 7 9.93 -37.99 -14.41
N GLY A 8 10.00 -36.66 -14.56
CA GLY A 8 9.04 -35.87 -15.33
C GLY A 8 9.65 -34.53 -15.70
N LEU A 9 10.52 -34.54 -16.71
CA LEU A 9 10.96 -33.35 -17.43
C LEU A 9 9.77 -32.73 -18.17
N CYS A 10 9.59 -31.41 -18.04
CA CYS A 10 9.14 -30.57 -19.15
C CYS A 10 9.79 -29.18 -19.00
N ALA A 11 10.89 -29.01 -19.71
CA ALA A 11 11.46 -27.71 -20.02
C ALA A 11 10.67 -27.10 -21.18
N LEU A 12 10.19 -25.88 -21.01
CA LEU A 12 9.76 -25.02 -22.11
C LEU A 12 10.54 -23.72 -21.99
N ALA A 13 11.63 -23.67 -22.75
CA ALA A 13 12.32 -22.44 -23.11
C ALA A 13 11.47 -21.74 -24.18
N LEU A 14 11.12 -20.49 -23.94
CA LEU A 14 10.74 -19.56 -25.01
C LEU A 14 11.78 -18.44 -25.01
N MET A 15 12.71 -18.57 -25.95
CA MET A 15 13.52 -17.49 -26.49
C MET A 15 12.61 -16.57 -27.31
N GLY A 16 12.87 -15.27 -27.23
CA GLY A 16 12.21 -14.26 -28.06
C GLY A 16 12.70 -12.85 -27.70
N CYS A 17 14.01 -12.61 -27.83
CA CYS A 17 14.58 -11.28 -27.99
C CYS A 17 14.52 -10.92 -29.49
N GLU A 18 13.77 -9.88 -29.84
CA GLU A 18 13.90 -9.05 -31.05
C GLU A 18 13.24 -7.72 -30.66
N ALA A 19 13.65 -6.52 -31.01
CA ALA A 19 14.61 -5.91 -31.93
C ALA A 19 14.49 -4.38 -31.60
N SER A 20 15.37 -3.42 -31.87
CA SER A 20 16.66 -3.29 -32.52
C SER A 20 17.15 -1.85 -32.23
N ASP A 21 18.43 -1.66 -32.51
CA ASP A 21 19.27 -0.46 -32.53
C ASP A 21 18.67 0.87 -33.06
N GLU A 22 19.27 1.95 -32.55
CA GLU A 22 19.30 3.39 -32.92
C GLU A 22 19.57 3.67 -34.42
N PRO A 23 19.37 4.91 -34.97
CA PRO A 23 20.33 6.01 -34.73
C PRO A 23 19.83 7.48 -34.80
N ASP A 24 20.65 8.34 -34.20
CA ASP A 24 20.90 9.78 -34.43
C ASP A 24 20.58 10.35 -35.85
N ALA A 25 20.03 11.58 -35.87
CA ALA A 25 20.57 12.74 -36.63
C ALA A 25 19.60 13.96 -36.65
N GLN A 26 20.13 15.11 -36.23
CA GLN A 26 19.65 16.49 -36.45
C GLN A 26 20.60 17.17 -37.48
N PRO A 27 20.42 18.42 -38.00
CA PRO A 27 19.31 19.16 -38.66
C PRO A 27 19.68 19.51 -40.15
N PRO A 28 18.99 20.45 -40.84
CA PRO A 28 19.47 21.86 -40.91
C PRO A 28 18.32 22.90 -40.88
N SER A 29 18.39 23.94 -40.04
CA SER A 29 18.95 25.31 -40.26
C SER A 29 18.11 26.30 -41.09
N SER A 30 17.96 27.48 -40.46
CA SER A 30 17.84 28.85 -41.02
C SER A 30 16.41 29.40 -41.26
N ALA A 31 15.92 30.32 -40.41
CA ALA A 31 16.12 31.79 -40.43
C ALA A 31 14.91 32.45 -41.15
N SER A 32 14.25 33.56 -40.76
CA SER A 32 14.55 34.72 -39.91
C SER A 32 13.22 35.39 -39.46
N ALA A 33 13.30 36.25 -38.44
CA ALA A 33 12.27 37.05 -37.74
C ALA A 33 11.73 38.29 -38.56
N PRO A 34 11.13 39.39 -38.02
CA PRO A 34 10.54 39.71 -36.68
C PRO A 34 9.26 40.63 -36.65
N MET A 35 8.74 40.90 -35.43
CA MET A 35 7.91 42.06 -34.92
C MET A 35 6.41 42.19 -35.35
N ALA A 36 5.43 42.71 -34.60
CA ALA A 36 5.42 43.63 -33.45
C ALA A 36 4.02 43.76 -32.77
N PHE A 37 4.01 44.33 -31.54
CA PHE A 37 2.96 45.14 -30.85
C PHE A 37 1.70 44.51 -30.17
N SER A 38 1.83 44.37 -28.84
CA SER A 38 1.01 44.92 -27.74
C SER A 38 -0.53 44.92 -27.77
N ALA A 39 -1.15 44.19 -26.83
CA ALA A 39 -2.24 44.70 -25.98
C ALA A 39 -2.57 43.74 -24.80
N GLN A 40 -2.37 44.23 -23.57
CA GLN A 40 -3.05 43.84 -22.32
C GLN A 40 -3.49 45.19 -21.70
N PRO A 41 -4.55 45.34 -20.86
CA PRO A 41 -5.15 44.34 -19.97
C PRO A 41 -6.69 44.39 -19.79
N THR A 42 -7.29 43.35 -19.21
CA THR A 42 -8.08 43.41 -17.95
C THR A 42 -8.73 42.06 -17.65
N THR A 43 -8.53 41.60 -16.42
CA THR A 43 -9.13 40.43 -15.78
C THR A 43 -10.62 40.67 -15.46
N PRO A 44 -11.40 39.60 -15.24
CA PRO A 44 -11.71 39.27 -13.87
C PRO A 44 -11.32 37.83 -13.54
N THR A 45 -10.32 37.74 -12.67
CA THR A 45 -10.21 36.84 -11.52
C THR A 45 -11.29 35.77 -11.41
N GLY A 46 -11.17 34.73 -12.22
CA GLY A 46 -11.53 33.38 -11.81
C GLY A 46 -10.30 32.78 -11.16
N ALA A 47 -10.03 33.13 -9.90
CA ALA A 47 -9.10 32.36 -9.10
C ALA A 47 -9.69 30.96 -8.95
N LEU A 48 -9.36 30.07 -9.89
CA LEU A 48 -9.31 28.65 -9.62
C LEU A 48 -8.31 28.54 -8.49
N SER A 49 -8.81 28.58 -7.26
CA SER A 49 -8.07 28.13 -6.10
C SER A 49 -7.63 26.72 -6.44
N SER A 50 -6.41 26.59 -6.92
CA SER A 50 -5.65 25.35 -6.90
C SER A 50 -5.54 24.99 -5.43
N ALA A 51 -6.61 24.42 -4.88
CA ALA A 51 -6.56 23.73 -3.60
C ALA A 51 -5.48 22.69 -3.83
N SER A 52 -4.30 22.92 -3.25
CA SER A 52 -3.15 22.02 -3.37
C SER A 52 -3.67 20.61 -3.11
N ALA A 53 -3.75 19.80 -4.17
CA ALA A 53 -4.32 18.49 -4.08
C ALA A 53 -3.43 17.70 -3.13
N VAL A 54 -3.94 17.43 -1.92
CA VAL A 54 -3.19 16.66 -0.93
C VAL A 54 -2.97 15.27 -1.52
N GLN A 55 -1.70 14.92 -1.73
CA GLN A 55 -1.34 13.59 -2.24
C GLN A 55 -1.85 12.53 -1.27
N ARG A 56 -2.45 11.46 -1.81
CA ARG A 56 -3.07 10.39 -1.03
C ARG A 56 -2.67 9.02 -1.56
N VAL A 57 -2.62 8.04 -0.66
CA VAL A 57 -2.53 6.61 -1.00
C VAL A 57 -3.70 5.91 -0.34
N ALA A 58 -4.49 5.16 -1.12
CA ALA A 58 -5.72 4.50 -0.64
C ALA A 58 -6.69 5.45 0.10
N GLY A 59 -6.77 6.71 -0.34
CA GLY A 59 -7.59 7.75 0.31
C GLY A 59 -6.96 8.39 1.56
N VAL A 60 -5.86 7.86 2.08
CA VAL A 60 -5.13 8.40 3.24
C VAL A 60 -4.12 9.46 2.78
N PRO A 61 -4.12 10.68 3.36
CA PRO A 61 -3.10 11.68 3.09
C PRO A 61 -1.69 11.15 3.34
N VAL A 62 -0.75 11.41 2.44
CA VAL A 62 0.65 10.95 2.58
C VAL A 62 1.30 11.43 3.89
N THR A 63 0.89 12.60 4.39
CA THR A 63 1.37 13.18 5.65
C THR A 63 0.93 12.39 6.89
N LEU A 64 -0.10 11.56 6.77
CA LEU A 64 -0.58 10.67 7.81
C LEU A 64 -0.05 9.24 7.66
N LEU A 65 0.62 8.91 6.56
CA LEU A 65 1.15 7.56 6.38
C LEU A 65 2.30 7.31 7.34
N VAL A 66 2.27 6.14 7.96
CA VAL A 66 3.36 5.62 8.78
C VAL A 66 4.17 4.67 7.92
N SER A 67 5.48 4.87 7.93
CA SER A 67 6.44 3.89 7.44
C SER A 67 7.10 3.21 8.63
N SER A 68 7.53 1.97 8.44
CA SER A 68 8.37 1.27 9.42
C SER A 68 9.58 2.15 9.79
N PRO A 69 9.87 2.38 11.08
CA PRO A 69 11.02 3.18 11.51
C PRO A 69 12.35 2.47 11.25
N GLN A 70 12.32 1.14 11.11
CA GLN A 70 13.45 0.33 10.65
C GLN A 70 13.40 0.21 9.12
N THR A 71 14.54 0.40 8.46
CA THR A 71 14.70 0.16 7.02
C THR A 71 14.49 -1.33 6.74
N THR A 72 13.26 -1.69 6.41
CA THR A 72 12.92 -3.03 5.93
C THR A 72 12.93 -2.99 4.42
N SER A 73 13.63 -3.94 3.79
CA SER A 73 13.65 -4.02 2.33
C SER A 73 12.24 -4.32 1.81
N GLN A 74 11.92 -3.84 0.62
CA GLN A 74 10.75 -4.30 -0.10
C GLN A 74 10.77 -5.84 -0.22
N GLY A 75 9.63 -6.48 -0.04
CA GLY A 75 9.47 -7.94 -0.01
C GLY A 75 9.79 -8.58 1.35
N ALA A 76 10.34 -7.85 2.32
CA ALA A 76 10.62 -8.40 3.64
C ALA A 76 9.33 -8.72 4.41
N ILE A 77 9.33 -9.84 5.13
CA ILE A 77 8.32 -10.15 6.15
C ILE A 77 8.71 -9.42 7.43
N LEU A 78 7.78 -8.65 7.99
CA LEU A 78 8.00 -7.92 9.23
C LEU A 78 8.06 -8.87 10.43
N GLY A 79 9.03 -8.64 11.31
CA GLY A 79 9.12 -9.31 12.59
C GLY A 79 8.17 -8.71 13.62
N GLU A 80 8.14 -9.30 14.81
CA GLU A 80 7.22 -8.89 15.86
C GLU A 80 7.47 -7.45 16.35
N THR A 81 8.73 -7.05 16.45
CA THR A 81 9.10 -5.68 16.86
C THR A 81 8.66 -4.65 15.82
N GLU A 82 8.89 -4.92 14.53
CA GLU A 82 8.44 -4.03 13.46
C GLU A 82 6.92 -3.95 13.41
N LEU A 83 6.23 -5.08 13.57
CA LEU A 83 4.76 -5.11 13.66
C LEU A 83 4.25 -4.28 14.83
N ALA A 84 4.87 -4.39 16.01
CA ALA A 84 4.46 -3.63 17.18
C ALA A 84 4.63 -2.12 16.98
N GLN A 85 5.78 -1.69 16.44
CA GLN A 85 6.06 -0.28 16.15
C GLN A 85 5.11 0.29 15.08
N LEU A 86 4.76 -0.54 14.09
CA LEU A 86 3.97 -0.13 12.96
C LEU A 86 2.47 -0.07 13.29
N LEU A 87 1.96 -1.05 14.03
CA LEU A 87 0.52 -1.20 14.26
C LEU A 87 0.06 -0.51 15.54
N ILE A 88 0.74 -0.68 16.67
CA ILE A 88 0.22 -0.23 17.98
C ILE A 88 0.09 1.29 17.99
N GLY A 89 -1.12 1.79 18.27
CA GLY A 89 -1.47 3.20 18.23
C GLY A 89 -1.76 3.76 16.84
N ASN A 90 -1.80 2.92 15.79
CA ASN A 90 -2.07 3.30 14.41
C ASN A 90 -3.26 2.54 13.83
N SER A 91 -3.68 2.93 12.62
CA SER A 91 -4.77 2.31 11.90
C SER A 91 -4.31 1.74 10.56
N ILE A 92 -4.77 0.54 10.21
CA ILE A 92 -4.71 0.03 8.83
C ILE A 92 -5.90 0.56 8.05
N LYS A 93 -5.70 0.85 6.76
CA LYS A 93 -6.74 1.08 5.77
C LYS A 93 -6.50 0.14 4.60
N GLN A 94 -7.44 -0.74 4.32
CA GLN A 94 -7.38 -1.60 3.13
C GLN A 94 -7.42 -0.76 1.85
N VAL A 95 -6.58 -1.12 0.88
CA VAL A 95 -6.40 -0.32 -0.34
C VAL A 95 -7.67 -0.34 -1.19
N ASP A 96 -8.25 -1.51 -1.39
CA ASP A 96 -9.35 -1.74 -2.33
C ASP A 96 -10.73 -1.87 -1.66
N ASP A 97 -10.83 -1.60 -0.35
CA ASP A 97 -12.06 -1.76 0.41
C ASP A 97 -12.25 -0.65 1.45
N GLN A 98 -13.47 -0.39 1.89
CA GLN A 98 -13.80 0.58 2.94
C GLN A 98 -13.57 0.01 4.36
N TYR A 99 -12.51 -0.77 4.52
CA TYR A 99 -12.12 -1.38 5.78
C TYR A 99 -11.01 -0.59 6.47
N TRP A 100 -11.23 -0.27 7.73
CA TRP A 100 -10.27 0.27 8.67
C TRP A 100 -10.18 -0.61 9.91
N ALA A 101 -8.98 -0.69 10.51
CA ALA A 101 -8.85 -1.17 11.88
C ALA A 101 -7.79 -0.39 12.64
N TYR A 102 -8.16 0.14 13.79
CA TYR A 102 -7.31 0.78 14.76
C TYR A 102 -6.79 -0.25 15.77
N PHE A 103 -5.48 -0.27 15.98
CA PHE A 103 -4.80 -1.14 16.94
C PHE A 103 -4.53 -0.34 18.22
N GLY A 104 -5.44 -0.44 19.18
CA GLY A 104 -5.32 0.21 20.48
C GLY A 104 -4.31 -0.48 21.39
N ALA A 105 -4.05 0.13 22.56
CA ALA A 105 -3.21 -0.49 23.57
C ALA A 105 -3.81 -1.83 24.07
N ASN A 106 -2.97 -2.67 24.67
CA ASN A 106 -3.38 -3.91 25.36
C ASN A 106 -4.18 -4.90 24.50
N GLY A 107 -3.90 -4.96 23.19
CA GLY A 107 -4.54 -5.94 22.30
C GLY A 107 -5.96 -5.57 21.88
N GLN A 108 -6.38 -4.31 22.02
CA GLN A 108 -7.71 -3.86 21.61
C GLN A 108 -7.75 -3.52 20.11
N LEU A 109 -8.82 -3.92 19.42
CA LEU A 109 -9.12 -3.45 18.06
C LEU A 109 -10.40 -2.62 18.04
N GLY A 110 -10.39 -1.53 17.27
CA GLY A 110 -11.58 -0.86 16.77
C GLY A 110 -11.64 -1.03 15.26
N GLY A 111 -12.73 -1.57 14.72
CA GLY A 111 -12.92 -1.79 13.30
C GLY A 111 -13.96 -0.84 12.72
N LEU A 112 -13.81 -0.49 11.44
CA LEU A 112 -14.86 0.10 10.62
C LEU A 112 -14.87 -0.60 9.26
N LEU A 113 -16.01 -1.15 8.88
CA LEU A 113 -16.23 -1.70 7.54
C LEU A 113 -17.44 -1.00 6.93
N VAL A 114 -17.19 -0.22 5.88
CA VAL A 114 -18.19 0.63 5.20
C VAL A 114 -18.78 1.68 6.15
N ASN A 115 -19.73 1.28 7.01
CA ASN A 115 -20.37 2.13 8.02
C ASN A 115 -20.69 1.36 9.33
N LEU A 116 -20.17 0.15 9.46
CA LEU A 116 -20.36 -0.68 10.64
C LEU A 116 -19.09 -0.64 11.49
N THR A 117 -19.25 -0.40 12.79
CA THR A 117 -18.13 -0.46 13.74
C THR A 117 -18.22 -1.70 14.60
N GLU A 118 -17.06 -2.26 14.95
CA GLU A 118 -16.97 -3.38 15.87
C GLU A 118 -15.73 -3.25 16.76
N ARG A 119 -15.84 -3.74 18.00
CA ARG A 119 -14.69 -3.92 18.89
C ARG A 119 -14.19 -5.35 18.77
N GLY A 120 -12.89 -5.50 18.58
CA GLY A 120 -12.22 -6.79 18.49
C GLY A 120 -11.00 -6.86 19.40
N SER A 121 -10.21 -7.91 19.19
CA SER A 121 -8.91 -8.05 19.83
C SER A 121 -7.84 -8.44 18.84
N TYR A 122 -6.59 -8.10 19.16
CA TYR A 122 -5.42 -8.57 18.43
C TYR A 122 -4.34 -9.08 19.37
N SER A 123 -3.44 -9.88 18.81
CA SER A 123 -2.17 -10.23 19.44
C SER A 123 -1.07 -10.20 18.39
N LEU A 124 0.14 -9.86 18.82
CA LEU A 124 1.36 -10.00 18.04
C LEU A 124 2.17 -11.15 18.65
N ALA A 125 2.47 -12.17 17.85
CA ALA A 125 3.27 -13.33 18.29
C ALA A 125 3.94 -14.00 17.09
N GLY A 126 5.23 -14.31 17.20
CA GLY A 126 5.95 -15.11 16.20
C GLY A 126 6.05 -14.43 14.82
N GLY A 127 6.10 -13.10 14.79
CA GLY A 127 6.07 -12.31 13.55
C GLY A 127 4.73 -12.38 12.81
N GLN A 128 3.64 -12.61 13.54
CA GLN A 128 2.28 -12.57 13.02
C GLN A 128 1.42 -11.61 13.83
N VAL A 129 0.45 -11.01 13.14
CA VAL A 129 -0.67 -10.31 13.75
C VAL A 129 -1.91 -11.16 13.60
N CYS A 130 -2.52 -11.53 14.72
CA CYS A 130 -3.80 -12.24 14.72
C CYS A 130 -4.89 -11.32 15.21
N LYS A 131 -5.98 -11.23 14.45
CA LYS A 131 -7.17 -10.41 14.75
C LYS A 131 -8.34 -11.32 15.04
N SER A 132 -9.21 -10.93 15.96
CA SER A 132 -10.51 -11.57 16.20
C SER A 132 -11.60 -10.52 16.28
N TRP A 133 -12.69 -10.79 15.59
CA TRP A 133 -13.89 -9.97 15.54
C TRP A 133 -15.07 -10.83 16.00
N PRO A 134 -15.76 -10.49 17.11
CA PRO A 134 -16.88 -11.27 17.62
C PRO A 134 -17.96 -11.56 16.58
N THR A 135 -18.26 -10.58 15.71
CA THR A 135 -19.36 -10.61 14.74
C THR A 135 -18.83 -10.81 13.33
N TRP A 136 -17.90 -9.98 12.85
CA TRP A 136 -17.44 -10.03 11.44
C TRP A 136 -16.71 -11.31 11.06
N ALA A 137 -16.11 -11.99 12.04
CA ALA A 137 -15.43 -13.27 11.86
C ALA A 137 -15.97 -14.36 12.78
N ALA A 138 -17.16 -14.17 13.37
CA ALA A 138 -17.77 -15.10 14.33
C ALA A 138 -16.81 -15.49 15.49
N GLY A 139 -15.98 -14.56 15.95
CA GLY A 139 -14.96 -14.77 16.99
C GLY A 139 -13.70 -15.51 16.50
N THR A 140 -13.66 -15.95 15.25
CA THR A 140 -12.51 -16.66 14.67
C THR A 140 -11.26 -15.79 14.70
N ARG A 141 -10.14 -16.42 15.04
CA ARG A 141 -8.83 -15.79 15.07
C ARG A 141 -8.17 -15.88 13.68
N LEU A 142 -8.05 -14.75 13.01
CA LEU A 142 -7.47 -14.62 11.67
C LEU A 142 -6.03 -14.12 11.79
N CYS A 143 -5.04 -14.94 11.41
CA CYS A 143 -3.62 -14.65 11.58
C CYS A 143 -2.92 -14.32 10.27
N TYR A 144 -2.09 -13.28 10.28
CA TYR A 144 -1.41 -12.75 9.10
C TYR A 144 0.07 -12.54 9.39
N ARG A 145 0.92 -12.90 8.43
CA ARG A 145 2.24 -12.29 8.26
C ARG A 145 2.07 -11.01 7.46
N VAL A 146 2.93 -10.03 7.73
CA VAL A 146 2.89 -8.74 7.03
C VAL A 146 4.14 -8.59 6.18
N LEU A 147 3.95 -8.39 4.88
CA LEU A 147 5.03 -8.14 3.93
C LEU A 147 5.10 -6.65 3.63
N ASN A 148 6.30 -6.07 3.65
CA ASN A 148 6.54 -4.71 3.19
C ASN A 148 6.52 -4.69 1.65
N LEU A 149 5.55 -4.00 1.03
CA LEU A 149 5.47 -3.90 -0.43
C LEU A 149 6.24 -2.69 -0.99
N GLY A 150 6.79 -1.83 -0.13
CA GLY A 150 7.31 -0.52 -0.52
C GLY A 150 6.21 0.55 -0.54
N ASP A 151 6.59 1.80 -0.73
CA ASP A 151 5.67 2.94 -0.90
C ASP A 151 4.56 3.04 0.16
N ALA A 152 4.91 2.74 1.42
CA ALA A 152 3.99 2.71 2.56
C ALA A 152 2.81 1.72 2.43
N ARG A 153 2.93 0.71 1.55
CA ARG A 153 1.99 -0.39 1.39
C ARG A 153 2.51 -1.65 2.05
N TYR A 154 1.58 -2.40 2.63
CA TYR A 154 1.85 -3.65 3.32
C TYR A 154 0.83 -4.70 2.92
N ARG A 155 1.27 -5.94 2.72
CA ARG A 155 0.37 -7.07 2.45
C ARG A 155 0.19 -7.89 3.71
N PHE A 156 -1.05 -8.03 4.14
CA PHE A 156 -1.44 -8.99 5.17
C PHE A 156 -1.75 -10.31 4.46
N SER A 157 -0.98 -11.35 4.78
CA SER A 157 -1.14 -12.66 4.16
C SER A 157 -1.17 -13.76 5.21
N GLY A 158 -2.17 -14.64 5.13
CA GLY A 158 -2.36 -15.75 6.06
C GLY A 158 -2.81 -17.01 5.35
N ILE A 159 -2.70 -18.15 6.03
CA ILE A 159 -3.16 -19.44 5.52
C ILE A 159 -4.64 -19.59 5.87
N GLY A 160 -5.47 -19.91 4.88
CA GLY A 160 -6.91 -20.10 5.08
C GLY A 160 -7.68 -18.81 5.37
N VAL A 161 -7.07 -17.65 5.09
CA VAL A 161 -7.68 -16.32 5.19
C VAL A 161 -7.28 -15.50 3.97
N ASP A 162 -8.17 -14.63 3.51
CA ASP A 162 -7.89 -13.79 2.35
C ASP A 162 -6.74 -12.83 2.62
N SER A 163 -5.83 -12.71 1.65
CA SER A 163 -4.75 -11.74 1.70
C SER A 163 -5.24 -10.40 1.18
N PHE A 164 -4.80 -9.30 1.79
CA PHE A 164 -5.19 -7.95 1.40
C PHE A 164 -4.07 -6.95 1.62
N ASP A 165 -4.08 -5.90 0.80
CA ASP A 165 -3.11 -4.81 0.89
C ASP A 165 -3.68 -3.67 1.73
N VAL A 166 -2.83 -3.08 2.55
CA VAL A 166 -3.16 -1.95 3.39
C VAL A 166 -2.14 -0.84 3.25
N VAL A 167 -2.58 0.37 3.56
CA VAL A 167 -1.71 1.43 4.05
C VAL A 167 -1.90 1.59 5.55
N ILE A 168 -0.93 2.21 6.21
CA ILE A 168 -0.98 2.43 7.65
C ILE A 168 -1.00 3.92 7.92
N SER A 169 -2.08 4.37 8.54
CA SER A 169 -2.30 5.74 8.96
C SER A 169 -1.91 5.93 10.41
N ARG A 170 -1.29 7.06 10.71
CA ARG A 170 -0.94 7.47 12.06
C ARG A 170 -2.21 7.67 12.89
N GLY A 171 -2.22 7.13 14.10
CA GLY A 171 -3.31 7.33 15.04
C GLY A 171 -4.62 6.65 14.66
N ASN A 172 -5.72 7.26 15.10
CA ASN A 172 -7.08 6.78 14.95
C ASN A 172 -7.96 7.79 14.18
N PRO A 173 -7.77 7.97 12.87
CA PRO A 173 -8.48 8.99 12.09
C PRO A 173 -9.98 8.73 11.95
N GLN A 174 -10.43 7.50 12.22
CA GLN A 174 -11.84 7.10 12.18
C GLN A 174 -12.51 7.12 13.58
N ALA A 175 -11.79 7.53 14.62
CA ALA A 175 -12.27 7.58 16.01
C ALA A 175 -12.86 6.24 16.53
N LEU A 176 -12.21 5.13 16.19
CA LEU A 176 -12.60 3.75 16.52
C LEU A 176 -12.25 3.31 17.95
#